data_AF-A0A8H7X0I8-F1
#
_entry.id   AF-A0A8H7X0I8-F1
#
_cell.length_a   1.000
_cell.length_b   1.000
_cell.length_c   1.000
_cell.angle_alpha   90.00
_cell.angle_beta   90.00
_cell.angle_gamma   90.00
#
_symmetry.space_group_name_H-M   'P 1'
#
loop_
_entity.id
_entity.type
_entity.pdbx_description
1 polymer ?
#
loop_
_entity_poly.entity_id
_entity_poly.type
_entity_poly.pdbx_seq_one_letter_code
_entity_poly.pdbx_strand_id
1 'polypeptide(L)'
;MALPSSGLSNSDIGQRCHHPDREIIGGLPHGNLGIKLSEELIVKFDPGVSVEEADNQRRAFQLLDGSIVRVPRIHDYFTRADGGFVTGYLVMEYIKGDITNSITSYQIDQIANILHTS
;
A
#
# COMPACT_ATOMS: atom_id res chain seq x y z
N MET A 1 -22.68 -2.26 10.21
CA MET A 1 -21.60 -1.38 9.75
C MET A 1 -20.32 -1.96 10.32
N ALA A 2 -19.48 -2.60 9.49
CA ALA A 2 -18.22 -3.16 9.97
C ALA A 2 -17.23 -2.01 10.22
N LEU A 3 -16.57 -2.02 11.37
CA LEU A 3 -15.48 -1.09 11.64
C LEU A 3 -14.31 -1.43 10.71
N PRO A 4 -13.63 -0.44 10.11
CA PRO A 4 -12.42 -0.69 9.36
C PRO A 4 -11.39 -1.39 10.25
N SER A 5 -10.72 -2.40 9.71
CA SER A 5 -9.69 -3.18 10.40
C SER A 5 -8.49 -2.35 10.88
N SER A 6 -8.43 -1.07 10.48
CA SER A 6 -7.45 -0.06 10.87
C SER A 6 -7.80 0.70 12.16
N GLY A 7 -9.00 0.55 12.71
CA GLY A 7 -9.50 1.36 13.83
C GLY A 7 -9.76 2.84 13.48
N LEU A 8 -9.50 3.26 12.24
CA LEU A 8 -9.77 4.59 11.70
C LEU A 8 -11.00 4.53 10.80
N SER A 9 -11.88 5.52 10.85
CA SER A 9 -13.00 5.58 9.89
C SER A 9 -12.53 5.97 8.50
N ASN A 10 -13.31 5.62 7.46
CA ASN A 10 -13.01 6.04 6.08
C ASN A 10 -12.94 7.58 5.93
N SER A 11 -13.69 8.31 6.77
CA SER A 11 -13.62 9.77 6.80
C SER A 11 -12.29 10.26 7.37
N ASP A 12 -11.82 9.66 8.47
CA ASP A 12 -10.53 10.01 9.10
C ASP A 12 -9.36 9.72 8.16
N ILE A 13 -9.40 8.57 7.48
CA ILE A 13 -8.39 8.20 6.48
C ILE A 13 -8.37 9.23 5.35
N GLY A 14 -9.53 9.57 4.78
CA GLY A 14 -9.63 10.61 3.76
C GLY A 14 -9.07 11.95 4.24
N GLN A 15 -9.40 12.39 5.45
CA GLN A 15 -8.89 13.64 6.00
C GLN A 15 -7.36 13.62 6.16
N ARG A 16 -6.77 12.52 6.64
CA ARG A 16 -5.31 12.37 6.75
C ARG A 16 -4.62 12.39 5.39
N CYS A 17 -5.19 11.76 4.37
CA CYS A 17 -4.66 11.77 3.01
C CYS A 17 -4.55 13.17 2.41
N HIS A 18 -5.44 14.09 2.78
CA HIS A 18 -5.44 15.47 2.30
C HIS A 18 -4.80 16.46 3.28
N HIS A 19 -4.30 16.00 4.43
CA HIS A 19 -3.63 16.86 5.40
C HIS A 19 -2.28 17.38 4.84
N PRO A 20 -1.91 18.65 5.07
CA PRO A 20 -0.63 19.19 4.61
C PRO A 20 0.57 18.47 5.23
N ASP A 21 0.49 18.11 6.51
CA ASP A 21 1.59 17.44 7.25
C ASP A 21 1.59 15.91 7.13
N ARG A 22 0.99 15.36 6.08
CA ARG A 22 0.95 13.91 5.87
C ARG A 22 2.35 13.37 5.56
N GLU A 23 2.68 12.21 6.11
CA GLU A 23 3.94 11.53 5.82
C GLU A 23 3.82 10.74 4.51
N ILE A 24 4.45 11.27 3.45
CA ILE A 24 4.52 10.61 2.15
C ILE A 24 5.68 9.61 2.17
N ILE A 25 5.37 8.33 1.97
CA ILE A 25 6.34 7.23 1.99
C ILE A 25 6.64 6.67 0.60
N GLY A 26 5.92 7.11 -0.43
CA GLY A 26 6.13 6.66 -1.80
C GLY A 26 5.11 7.23 -2.78
N GLY A 27 5.36 6.97 -4.06
CA GLY A 27 4.56 7.52 -5.16
C GLY A 27 5.15 8.81 -5.73
N LEU A 28 4.47 9.37 -6.73
CA LEU A 28 4.84 10.63 -7.37
C LEU A 28 3.95 11.75 -6.85
N PRO A 29 4.43 12.99 -6.74
CA PRO A 29 3.54 14.13 -6.54
C PRO A 29 2.43 14.11 -7.59
N HIS A 30 1.17 14.13 -7.15
CA HIS A 30 -0.05 14.05 -7.98
C HIS A 30 -0.46 12.67 -8.53
N GLY A 31 0.11 11.55 -8.05
CA GLY A 31 -0.40 10.21 -8.39
C GLY A 31 -0.01 9.14 -7.36
N ASN A 32 -0.75 8.02 -7.30
CA ASN A 32 -0.48 6.80 -6.53
C ASN A 32 0.27 7.01 -5.19
N LEU A 33 -0.13 8.02 -4.41
CA LEU A 33 0.62 8.41 -3.22
C LEU A 33 0.42 7.36 -2.13
N GLY A 34 1.52 6.88 -1.56
CA GLY A 34 1.53 6.12 -0.33
C GLY A 34 1.69 7.06 0.85
N ILE A 35 0.70 7.09 1.75
CA ILE A 35 0.74 7.88 2.99
C ILE A 35 0.79 6.94 4.18
N LYS A 36 1.66 7.24 5.14
CA LYS A 36 1.69 6.52 6.43
C LYS A 36 0.52 6.97 7.30
N LEU A 37 -0.30 6.03 7.75
CA LEU A 37 -1.42 6.28 8.67
C LEU A 37 -1.03 6.03 10.13
N SER A 38 -0.18 5.03 10.35
CA SER A 38 0.37 4.63 11.66
C SER A 38 1.67 3.83 11.46
N GLU A 39 2.27 3.33 12.55
CA GLU A 39 3.42 2.43 12.48
C GLU A 39 3.13 1.06 11.85
N GLU A 40 1.85 0.74 11.62
CA GLU A 40 1.43 -0.55 11.08
C GLU A 40 0.68 -0.42 9.75
N LEU A 41 0.29 0.79 9.35
CA LEU A 41 -0.64 1.00 8.25
C LEU A 41 -0.21 2.12 7.32
N ILE A 42 -0.44 1.88 6.04
CA ILE A 42 -0.34 2.85 4.96
C ILE A 42 -1.62 2.86 4.15
N VAL A 43 -1.81 3.93 3.40
CA VAL A 43 -2.87 4.02 2.41
C VAL A 43 -2.29 4.48 1.08
N LYS A 44 -2.60 3.73 0.03
CA LYS A 44 -2.49 4.20 -1.35
C LYS A 44 -3.84 4.78 -1.75
N PHE A 45 -3.85 5.96 -2.36
CA PHE A 45 -5.10 6.56 -2.81
C PHE A 45 -4.91 7.38 -4.09
N ASP A 46 -5.82 7.16 -5.04
CA ASP A 46 -5.93 7.89 -6.30
C ASP A 46 -7.22 7.47 -7.04
N PRO A 47 -7.64 8.20 -8.10
CA PRO A 47 -8.81 7.83 -8.90
C PRO A 47 -8.70 6.49 -9.65
N GLY A 48 -7.50 5.94 -9.82
CA GLY A 48 -7.23 4.66 -10.49
C GLY A 48 -7.12 3.47 -9.54
N VAL A 49 -7.05 3.68 -8.23
CA VAL A 49 -7.03 2.59 -7.24
C VAL A 49 -8.37 1.85 -7.24
N SER A 50 -8.32 0.59 -7.63
CA SER A 50 -9.49 -0.23 -7.90
C SER A 50 -9.62 -1.40 -6.92
N VAL A 51 -10.82 -1.98 -6.86
CA VAL A 51 -11.05 -3.19 -6.06
C VAL A 51 -10.26 -4.38 -6.62
N GLU A 52 -10.07 -4.43 -7.93
CA GLU A 52 -9.26 -5.46 -8.60
C GLU A 52 -7.79 -5.39 -8.18
N GLU A 53 -7.24 -4.18 -7.95
CA GLU A 53 -5.90 -4.04 -7.37
C GLU A 53 -5.84 -4.66 -5.96
N ALA A 54 -6.84 -4.36 -5.13
CA ALA A 54 -6.93 -4.90 -3.78
C ALA A 54 -7.01 -6.44 -3.79
N ASP A 55 -7.83 -7.01 -4.67
CA ASP A 55 -8.03 -8.45 -4.79
C ASP A 55 -6.80 -9.16 -5.36
N ASN A 56 -6.13 -8.55 -6.35
CA ASN A 56 -4.87 -9.08 -6.89
C ASN A 56 -3.78 -9.11 -5.80
N GLN A 57 -3.65 -8.05 -4.99
CA GLN A 57 -2.67 -8.03 -3.89
C GLN A 57 -3.03 -9.02 -2.77
N ARG A 58 -4.32 -9.15 -2.40
CA ARG A 58 -4.78 -10.20 -1.47
C ARG A 58 -4.43 -11.59 -2.00
N ARG A 59 -4.61 -11.82 -3.30
CA ARG A 59 -4.28 -13.10 -3.92
C ARG A 59 -2.77 -13.36 -3.93
N ALA A 60 -1.96 -12.35 -4.23
CA ALA A 60 -0.50 -12.45 -4.16
C ALA A 60 -0.01 -12.79 -2.74
N PHE A 61 -0.59 -12.15 -1.71
CA PHE A 61 -0.29 -12.46 -0.30
C PHE A 61 -0.56 -13.93 0.07
N GLN A 62 -1.60 -14.54 -0.51
CA GLN A 62 -1.96 -15.93 -0.25
C GLN A 62 -1.10 -16.94 -1.04
N LEU A 63 -0.62 -16.55 -2.21
CA LEU A 63 0.06 -17.44 -3.14
C LEU A 63 1.57 -17.48 -2.95
N LEU A 64 2.18 -16.35 -2.59
CA LEU A 64 3.63 -16.22 -2.49
C LEU A 64 4.13 -16.72 -1.14
N ASP A 65 5.29 -17.37 -1.15
CA ASP A 65 6.00 -17.74 0.07
C ASP A 65 6.57 -16.50 0.75
N GLY A 66 5.97 -16.12 1.88
CA GLY A 66 6.38 -14.96 2.67
C GLY A 66 7.80 -15.04 3.25
N SER A 67 8.44 -16.21 3.24
CA SER A 67 9.86 -16.37 3.60
C SER A 67 10.82 -15.97 2.46
N ILE A 68 10.32 -15.95 1.22
CA ILE A 68 11.08 -15.55 0.03
C ILE A 68 10.77 -14.10 -0.33
N VAL A 69 9.48 -13.76 -0.46
CA VAL A 69 9.03 -12.42 -0.81
C VAL A 69 7.80 -12.04 0.01
N ARG A 70 7.90 -10.89 0.68
CA ARG A 70 6.83 -10.41 1.54
C ARG A 70 5.92 -9.44 0.80
N VAL A 71 4.64 -9.77 0.70
CA VAL A 71 3.59 -8.86 0.21
C VAL A 71 2.90 -8.22 1.42
N PRO A 72 2.59 -6.91 1.40
CA PRO A 72 1.78 -6.28 2.45
C PRO A 72 0.38 -6.90 2.53
N ARG A 73 -0.13 -7.10 3.75
CA ARG A 73 -1.54 -7.49 3.92
C ARG A 73 -2.46 -6.33 3.57
N ILE A 74 -3.48 -6.58 2.75
CA ILE A 74 -4.58 -5.62 2.53
C ILE A 74 -5.52 -5.66 3.72
N HIS A 75 -5.72 -4.51 4.36
CA HIS A 75 -6.61 -4.32 5.49
C HIS A 75 -8.02 -3.91 5.05
N ASP A 76 -8.11 -2.98 4.11
CA ASP A 76 -9.39 -2.47 3.62
C ASP A 76 -9.28 -1.85 2.22
N TYR A 77 -10.40 -1.81 1.52
CA TYR A 77 -10.57 -1.04 0.27
C TYR A 77 -11.91 -0.30 0.32
N PHE A 78 -11.90 0.98 -0.01
CA PHE A 78 -13.13 1.74 -0.17
C PHE A 78 -12.97 2.85 -1.21
N THR A 79 -14.10 3.37 -1.68
CA THR A 79 -14.14 4.55 -2.54
C THR A 79 -14.82 5.70 -1.82
N ARG A 80 -14.44 6.93 -2.19
CA ARG A 80 -15.10 8.15 -1.73
C ARG A 80 -15.31 9.07 -2.94
N ALA A 81 -16.50 9.65 -3.03
CA ALA A 81 -16.78 10.68 -4.01
C ALA A 81 -16.54 12.06 -3.39
N ASP A 82 -15.72 12.88 -4.02
CA ASP A 82 -15.43 14.26 -3.64
C ASP A 82 -15.27 15.15 -4.88
N GLY A 83 -15.88 16.35 -4.85
CA GLY A 83 -15.72 17.33 -5.94
C GLY A 83 -16.12 16.84 -7.34
N GLY A 84 -16.92 15.78 -7.47
CA GLY A 84 -17.33 15.19 -8.75
C GLY A 84 -16.42 14.07 -9.26
N PHE A 85 -15.39 13.70 -8.51
CA PHE A 85 -14.49 12.58 -8.82
C PHE A 85 -14.65 11.47 -7.78
N VAL A 86 -14.34 10.24 -8.17
CA VAL A 86 -14.30 9.08 -7.26
C VAL A 86 -12.84 8.73 -7.03
N THR A 87 -12.44 8.72 -5.76
CA THR A 87 -11.10 8.34 -5.32
C THR A 87 -11.16 6.97 -4.66
N GLY A 88 -10.28 6.07 -5.07
CA GLY A 88 -10.08 4.78 -4.41
C GLY A 88 -9.05 4.88 -3.30
N TYR A 89 -9.26 4.13 -2.22
CA TYR A 89 -8.36 4.06 -1.07
C TYR A 89 -8.07 2.59 -0.78
N LEU A 90 -6.79 2.24 -0.77
CA LEU A 90 -6.29 0.91 -0.46
C LEU A 90 -5.46 0.97 0.82
N VAL A 91 -6.03 0.50 1.92
CA VAL A 91 -5.39 0.45 3.24
C VAL A 91 -4.66 -0.87 3.37
N MET A 92 -3.38 -0.82 3.67
CA MET A 92 -2.51 -1.99 3.72
C MET A 92 -1.46 -1.86 4.82
N GLU A 93 -0.85 -2.99 5.14
CA GLU A 93 0.24 -3.08 6.11
C GLU A 93 1.42 -2.19 5.74
N TYR A 94 1.97 -1.48 6.73
CA TYR A 94 3.27 -0.83 6.62
C TYR A 94 4.39 -1.86 6.83
N ILE A 95 5.21 -2.08 5.80
CA ILE A 95 6.41 -2.89 5.93
C ILE A 95 7.59 -1.95 6.21
N LYS A 96 8.09 -2.00 7.44
CA LYS A 96 9.34 -1.31 7.79
C LYS A 96 10.51 -2.00 7.08
N GLY A 97 11.26 -1.24 6.31
CA GLY A 97 12.46 -1.70 5.61
C GLY A 97 13.28 -0.53 5.09
N ASP A 98 14.46 -0.85 4.57
CA ASP A 98 15.39 0.15 4.04
C ASP A 98 15.24 0.28 2.52
N ILE A 99 14.95 1.49 2.06
CA ILE A 99 14.96 1.82 0.63
C ILE A 99 16.42 1.97 0.20
N THR A 100 16.89 1.05 -0.64
CA THR A 100 18.27 1.09 -1.12
C THR A 100 18.34 1.81 -2.47
N ASN A 101 18.99 2.98 -2.51
CA ASN A 101 19.18 3.77 -3.74
C ASN A 101 20.37 3.30 -4.60
N SER A 102 21.17 2.35 -4.09
CA SER A 102 22.32 1.76 -4.78
C SER A 102 22.32 0.25 -4.59
N ILE A 103 22.12 -0.51 -5.65
CA ILE A 103 22.08 -1.97 -5.59
C ILE A 103 23.51 -2.51 -5.73
N THR A 104 23.97 -3.27 -4.74
CA THR A 104 25.24 -4.00 -4.79
C THR A 104 25.09 -5.31 -5.58
N SER A 105 26.18 -5.88 -6.09
CA SER A 105 26.13 -7.20 -6.75
C SER A 105 25.51 -8.27 -5.87
N TYR A 106 25.80 -8.26 -4.56
CA TYR A 106 25.16 -9.15 -3.59
C TYR A 106 23.63 -9.02 -3.58
N GLN A 107 23.11 -7.80 -3.58
CA GLN A 107 21.66 -7.57 -3.61
C GLN A 107 21.04 -7.98 -4.96
N ILE A 108 21.76 -7.81 -6.08
CA ILE A 108 21.33 -8.32 -7.39
C ILE A 108 21.18 -9.84 -7.32
N ASP A 109 22.17 -10.55 -6.77
CA ASP A 109 22.13 -12.01 -6.64
C ASP A 109 20.97 -12.46 -5.74
N GLN A 110 20.70 -11.75 -4.64
CA GLN A 110 19.54 -12.04 -3.78
C GLN A 110 18.21 -11.86 -4.55
N ILE A 111 18.06 -10.78 -5.31
CA ILE A 111 16.85 -10.55 -6.13
C ILE A 111 16.74 -11.61 -7.24
N ALA A 112 17.84 -11.97 -7.90
CA ALA A 112 17.84 -13.01 -8.92
C ALA A 112 17.42 -14.38 -8.36
N ASN A 113 17.88 -14.72 -7.15
CA ASN A 113 17.50 -15.98 -6.50
C ASN A 113 15.99 -16.08 -6.21
N ILE A 114 15.31 -14.96 -5.93
CA ILE A 114 13.84 -14.93 -5.79
C ILE A 114 13.15 -15.38 -7.09
N LEU A 115 13.75 -15.09 -8.25
CA LEU A 115 13.19 -15.42 -9.57
C LEU A 115 13.51 -16.85 -10.02
N HIS A 116 14.50 -17.51 -9.41
CA HIS A 116 14.95 -18.85 -9.80
C HIS A 116 14.23 -20.01 -9.08
N THR A 117 13.53 -19.72 -7.98
CA THR A 117 12.66 -20.71 -7.31
C THR A 117 11.36 -20.88 -8.08
N SER A 118 11.35 -21.84 -9.02
CA SER A 118 10.15 -22.40 -9.67
C SER A 118 10.20 -23.92 -9.61
#